data_AF-A0A942RX35-F1
#
_entry.id   AF-A0A942RX35-F1
#
_cell.length_a   1.000
_cell.length_b   1.000
_cell.length_c   1.000
_cell.angle_alpha   90.00
_cell.angle_beta   90.00
_cell.angle_gamma   90.00
#
_symmetry.space_group_name_H-M   'P 1'
#
loop_
_entity.id
_entity.type
_entity.pdbx_description
1 polymer ?
#
loop_
_entity_poly.entity_id
_entity_poly.type
_entity_poly.pdbx_seq_one_letter_code
_entity_poly.pdbx_strand_id
1 'polypeptide(L)'
;MDILSIIGVLVGFSSIIGGNLMAGGELDSLINFHAFVIVVGGTLGATLLQFPPKVFWRGLQISAWILVPEKLQMSKQIDKIVHWSSMARKEGLLGLETVIDNEKDGFAKKGLQLLVDGNEPEVIRDCLEVELATKEHLDMQAAKVFDAMGGYSPTIGIIGAVIGLIHVMQNLAKPELLGSGIATAFVATIYGVGLANLLFIPIANKLKAHIFRASQAREMVIEG
;
A
#
# COMPACT_ATOMS: atom_id res chain seq x y z
N MET A 1 -4.81 1.22 -15.20
CA MET A 1 -3.52 1.72 -14.69
C MET A 1 -3.77 3.09 -14.10
N ASP A 2 -3.30 3.35 -12.88
CA ASP A 2 -3.45 4.67 -12.28
C ASP A 2 -2.32 5.59 -12.74
N ILE A 3 -2.60 6.37 -13.78
CA ILE A 3 -1.63 7.27 -14.43
C ILE A 3 -1.17 8.37 -13.45
N LEU A 4 -2.03 8.82 -12.53
CA LEU A 4 -1.70 9.87 -11.57
C LEU A 4 -0.68 9.40 -10.53
N SER A 5 -0.73 8.13 -10.10
CA SER A 5 0.30 7.55 -9.22
C SER A 5 1.69 7.67 -9.86
N ILE A 6 1.81 7.27 -11.13
CA ILE A 6 3.08 7.23 -11.85
C ILE A 6 3.58 8.65 -12.10
N ILE A 7 2.71 9.54 -12.58
CA ILE A 7 3.06 10.94 -12.80
C ILE A 7 3.47 11.61 -11.49
N GLY A 8 2.76 11.37 -10.38
CA GLY A 8 3.07 11.97 -9.09
C GLY A 8 4.47 11.59 -8.59
N VAL A 9 4.84 10.31 -8.67
CA VAL A 9 6.18 9.84 -8.33
C VAL A 9 7.22 10.46 -9.27
N LEU A 10 6.98 10.43 -10.58
CA LEU A 10 7.92 11.00 -11.56
C LEU A 10 8.13 12.50 -11.35
N VAL A 11 7.07 13.27 -11.09
CA VAL A 11 7.16 14.71 -10.82
C VAL A 11 7.95 14.94 -9.54
N GLY A 12 7.64 14.22 -8.46
CA GLY A 12 8.34 14.37 -7.18
C GLY A 12 9.85 14.13 -7.29
N PHE A 13 10.25 13.00 -7.89
CA PHE A 13 11.67 12.70 -8.09
C PHE A 13 12.34 13.64 -9.11
N SER A 14 11.66 13.97 -10.22
CA SER A 14 12.22 14.88 -11.23
C SER A 14 12.39 16.30 -10.71
N SER A 15 11.53 16.78 -9.82
CA SER A 15 11.69 18.10 -9.19
C SER A 15 12.92 18.15 -8.30
N ILE A 16 13.22 17.10 -7.54
CA ILE A 16 14.43 17.03 -6.71
C ILE A 16 15.69 16.95 -7.59
N ILE A 17 15.71 16.03 -8.56
CA ILE A 17 16.86 15.84 -9.45
C ILE A 17 17.09 17.08 -10.31
N GLY A 18 16.02 17.63 -10.91
CA GLY A 18 16.06 18.84 -11.71
C GLY A 18 16.50 20.06 -10.90
N GLY A 19 16.01 20.21 -9.66
CA GLY A 19 16.45 21.27 -8.75
C GLY A 19 17.95 21.17 -8.43
N ASN A 20 18.46 19.96 -8.19
CA ASN A 20 19.89 19.72 -7.96
C ASN A 20 20.74 20.10 -9.18
N LEU A 21 20.32 19.70 -10.38
CA LEU A 21 21.00 20.04 -11.63
C LEU A 21 21.01 21.55 -11.90
N MET A 22 19.89 22.24 -11.63
CA MET A 22 19.80 23.70 -11.77
C MET A 22 20.68 24.45 -10.78
N ALA A 23 20.92 23.88 -9.60
CA ALA A 23 21.86 24.41 -8.61
C ALA A 23 23.33 24.11 -8.97
N GLY A 24 23.60 23.45 -10.11
CA GLY A 24 24.95 23.06 -10.54
C GLY A 24 25.47 21.79 -9.87
N GLY A 25 24.60 21.02 -9.20
CA GLY A 25 24.97 19.75 -8.56
C GLY A 25 25.09 18.60 -9.54
N GLU A 26 25.98 17.65 -9.25
CA GLU A 26 26.16 16.43 -10.03
C GLU A 26 25.24 15.31 -9.52
N LEU A 27 24.71 14.48 -10.42
CA LEU A 27 23.86 13.33 -10.03
C LEU A 27 24.63 12.27 -9.22
N ASP A 28 25.91 12.08 -9.53
CA ASP A 28 26.75 11.07 -8.86
C ASP A 28 26.90 11.36 -7.36
N SER A 29 26.86 12.66 -6.98
CA SER A 29 26.90 13.08 -5.58
C SER A 29 25.70 12.61 -4.75
N LEU A 30 24.56 12.31 -5.39
CA LEU A 30 23.35 11.83 -4.75
C LEU A 30 23.26 10.30 -4.71
N ILE A 31 24.17 9.59 -5.38
CA ILE A 31 24.18 8.12 -5.44
C ILE A 31 25.21 7.61 -4.43
N ASN A 32 24.74 7.21 -3.25
CA ASN A 32 25.60 6.65 -2.22
C ASN A 32 25.05 5.31 -1.74
N PHE A 33 25.73 4.23 -2.14
CA PHE A 33 25.31 2.87 -1.80
C PHE A 33 25.32 2.60 -0.29
N HIS A 34 26.29 3.16 0.45
CA HIS A 34 26.35 2.99 1.91
C HIS A 34 25.14 3.64 2.60
N ALA A 35 24.80 4.87 2.22
CA ALA A 35 23.61 5.56 2.72
C ALA A 35 22.32 4.80 2.35
N PHE A 36 22.24 4.26 1.14
CA PHE A 36 21.09 3.46 0.68
C PHE A 36 20.87 2.22 1.56
N VAL A 37 21.94 1.45 1.81
CA VAL A 37 21.87 0.24 2.64
C VAL A 37 21.44 0.57 4.07
N ILE A 38 21.96 1.66 4.66
CA ILE A 38 21.56 2.08 6.01
C ILE A 38 20.07 2.43 6.05
N VAL A 39 19.61 3.30 5.16
CA VAL A 39 18.23 3.80 5.17
C VAL A 39 17.24 2.71 4.82
N VAL A 40 17.42 2.05 3.68
CA VAL A 40 16.48 1.03 3.21
C VAL A 40 16.55 -0.22 4.08
N GLY A 41 17.76 -0.68 4.42
CA GLY A 41 17.95 -1.84 5.29
C GLY A 41 17.44 -1.61 6.70
N GLY A 42 17.72 -0.44 7.30
CA GLY A 42 17.22 -0.08 8.63
C GLY A 42 15.70 0.08 8.67
N THR A 43 15.12 0.71 7.64
CA THR A 43 13.66 0.85 7.52
C THR A 43 12.98 -0.49 7.38
N LEU A 44 13.49 -1.35 6.50
CA LEU A 44 12.97 -2.72 6.32
C LEU A 44 13.12 -3.53 7.61
N GLY A 45 14.27 -3.46 8.29
CA GLY A 45 14.49 -4.15 9.56
C GLY A 45 13.52 -3.72 10.65
N ALA A 46 13.31 -2.41 10.83
CA ALA A 46 12.34 -1.87 11.79
C ALA A 46 10.90 -2.30 11.44
N THR A 47 10.56 -2.31 10.16
CA THR A 47 9.22 -2.71 9.70
C THR A 47 8.98 -4.21 9.87
N LEU A 48 9.98 -5.05 9.55
CA LEU A 48 9.91 -6.50 9.74
C LEU A 48 9.81 -6.87 11.23
N LEU A 49 10.40 -6.07 12.12
CA LEU A 49 10.26 -6.24 13.56
C LEU A 49 8.83 -5.89 14.05
N GLN A 50 8.21 -4.87 13.47
CA GLN A 50 6.89 -4.38 13.90
C GLN A 50 5.73 -5.30 13.47
N PHE A 51 5.79 -5.90 12.28
CA PHE A 51 4.64 -6.61 11.70
C PHE A 51 4.83 -8.13 11.60
N PRO A 52 3.78 -8.94 11.87
CA PRO A 52 3.80 -10.36 11.56
C PRO A 52 4.05 -10.61 10.06
N PRO A 53 4.74 -11.72 9.68
CA PRO A 53 5.07 -12.00 8.28
C PRO A 53 3.87 -11.98 7.33
N LYS A 54 2.73 -12.49 7.77
CA LYS A 54 1.49 -12.50 6.98
C LYS A 54 1.03 -11.10 6.57
N VAL A 55 1.14 -10.13 7.48
CA VAL A 55 0.73 -8.73 7.25
C VAL A 55 1.72 -8.05 6.31
N PHE A 56 3.02 -8.26 6.54
CA PHE A 56 4.09 -7.71 5.68
C PHE A 56 3.95 -8.18 4.22
N TRP A 57 3.82 -9.50 4.01
CA TRP A 57 3.63 -10.05 2.67
C TRP A 57 2.34 -9.57 2.02
N ARG A 58 1.26 -9.45 2.80
CA ARG A 58 0.02 -8.86 2.29
C ARG A 58 0.23 -7.42 1.85
N GLY A 59 0.99 -6.61 2.60
CA GLY A 59 1.40 -5.26 2.24
C GLY A 59 2.07 -5.19 0.87
N LEU A 60 3.07 -6.05 0.65
CA LEU A 60 3.77 -6.16 -0.63
C LEU A 60 2.86 -6.62 -1.78
N GLN A 61 1.88 -7.49 -1.52
CA GLN A 61 0.92 -7.91 -2.54
C GLN A 61 -0.04 -6.79 -2.94
N ILE A 62 -0.59 -6.05 -1.96
CA ILE A 62 -1.56 -4.99 -2.24
C ILE A 62 -0.91 -3.74 -2.80
N SER A 63 0.40 -3.54 -2.66
CA SER A 63 1.08 -2.39 -3.28
C SER A 63 0.95 -2.36 -4.81
N ALA A 64 0.71 -3.51 -5.44
CA ALA A 64 0.38 -3.58 -6.86
C ALA A 64 -0.90 -2.81 -7.22
N TRP A 65 -1.84 -2.64 -6.28
CA TRP A 65 -3.09 -1.88 -6.47
C TRP A 65 -2.86 -0.40 -6.81
N ILE A 66 -1.67 0.12 -6.48
CA ILE A 66 -1.30 1.51 -6.76
C ILE A 66 -1.10 1.75 -8.25
N LEU A 67 -0.63 0.72 -8.96
CA LEU A 67 -0.44 0.74 -10.41
C LEU A 67 -1.64 0.13 -11.13
N VAL A 68 -2.16 -0.98 -10.60
CA VAL A 68 -3.28 -1.75 -11.14
C VAL A 68 -4.38 -1.83 -10.08
N PRO A 69 -5.16 -0.75 -9.92
CA PRO A 69 -6.23 -0.73 -8.93
C PRO A 69 -7.30 -1.77 -9.28
N GLU A 70 -7.93 -2.31 -8.24
CA GLU A 70 -9.06 -3.20 -8.40
C GLU A 70 -10.19 -2.49 -9.15
N LYS A 71 -10.76 -3.16 -10.16
CA LYS A 71 -11.83 -2.61 -10.98
C LYS A 71 -13.16 -2.71 -10.24
N LEU A 72 -13.39 -1.80 -9.31
CA LEU A 72 -14.66 -1.66 -8.61
C LEU A 72 -15.58 -0.77 -9.45
N GLN A 73 -16.59 -1.37 -10.09
CA GLN A 73 -17.61 -0.64 -10.86
C GLN A 73 -18.95 -0.74 -10.12
N MET A 74 -19.17 0.13 -9.14
CA MET A 74 -20.39 0.11 -8.31
C MET A 74 -21.68 0.08 -9.13
N SER A 75 -21.76 0.83 -10.25
CA SER A 75 -22.93 0.79 -11.14
C SER A 75 -23.23 -0.63 -11.63
N LYS A 76 -22.22 -1.37 -12.09
CA LYS A 76 -22.41 -2.75 -12.55
C LYS A 76 -22.76 -3.69 -11.41
N GLN A 77 -22.28 -3.40 -10.20
CA GLN A 77 -22.60 -4.18 -9.01
C GLN A 77 -24.07 -4.00 -8.63
N ILE A 78 -24.59 -2.77 -8.70
CA ILE A 78 -26.02 -2.48 -8.54
C ILE A 78 -26.84 -3.20 -9.61
N ASP A 79 -26.44 -3.11 -10.88
CA ASP A 79 -27.15 -3.78 -11.99
C ASP A 79 -27.22 -5.30 -11.77
N LYS A 80 -26.14 -5.91 -11.26
CA LYS A 80 -26.10 -7.32 -10.88
C LYS A 80 -27.08 -7.64 -9.76
N ILE A 81 -27.06 -6.87 -8.65
CA ILE A 81 -27.96 -7.07 -7.50
C ILE A 81 -29.42 -6.97 -7.94
N VAL A 82 -29.77 -5.96 -8.75
CA VAL A 82 -31.13 -5.79 -9.28
C VAL A 82 -31.53 -6.97 -10.18
N HIS A 83 -30.61 -7.47 -10.99
CA HIS A 83 -30.84 -8.66 -11.82
C HIS A 83 -31.09 -9.91 -10.98
N TRP A 84 -30.28 -10.15 -9.94
CA TRP A 84 -30.46 -11.28 -9.01
C TRP A 84 -31.80 -11.18 -8.28
N SER A 85 -32.18 -10.00 -7.80
CA SER A 85 -33.49 -9.77 -7.17
C SER A 85 -34.66 -10.07 -8.12
N SER A 86 -34.56 -9.67 -9.39
CA SER A 86 -35.56 -10.00 -10.41
C SER A 86 -35.65 -11.50 -10.70
N MET A 87 -34.52 -12.18 -10.78
CA MET A 87 -34.46 -13.64 -10.98
C MET A 87 -35.09 -14.36 -9.79
N ALA A 88 -34.67 -14.02 -8.57
CA ALA A 88 -35.21 -14.60 -7.33
C ALA A 88 -36.74 -14.43 -7.23
N ARG A 89 -37.27 -13.29 -7.66
CA ARG A 89 -38.72 -13.04 -7.66
C ARG A 89 -39.48 -13.85 -8.71
N LYS A 90 -38.89 -14.10 -9.88
CA LYS A 90 -39.55 -14.79 -11.00
C LYS A 90 -39.42 -16.31 -10.92
N GLU A 91 -38.24 -16.79 -10.58
CA GLU A 91 -37.85 -18.21 -10.65
C GLU A 91 -37.66 -18.83 -9.26
N GLY A 92 -37.77 -18.02 -8.20
CA GLY A 92 -37.46 -18.44 -6.83
C GLY A 92 -35.96 -18.43 -6.55
N LEU A 93 -35.57 -18.77 -5.32
CA LEU A 93 -34.17 -18.76 -4.89
C LEU A 93 -33.30 -19.76 -5.66
N LEU A 94 -33.85 -20.93 -6.02
CA LEU A 94 -33.14 -21.96 -6.79
C LEU A 94 -32.71 -21.47 -8.18
N GLY A 95 -33.42 -20.49 -8.77
CA GLY A 95 -33.01 -19.88 -10.04
C GLY A 95 -31.63 -19.19 -9.97
N LEU A 96 -31.17 -18.84 -8.76
CA LEU A 96 -29.86 -18.23 -8.54
C LEU A 96 -28.70 -19.23 -8.61
N GLU A 97 -28.93 -20.54 -8.64
CA GLU A 97 -27.85 -21.53 -8.81
C GLU A 97 -27.05 -21.28 -10.10
N THR A 98 -27.74 -20.95 -11.19
CA THR A 98 -27.11 -20.62 -12.48
C THR A 98 -26.26 -19.34 -12.42
N VAL A 99 -26.58 -18.43 -11.50
CA VAL A 99 -25.83 -17.19 -11.27
C VAL A 99 -24.56 -17.49 -10.48
N ILE A 100 -24.64 -18.33 -9.46
CA ILE A 100 -23.52 -18.72 -8.58
C ILE A 100 -22.36 -19.31 -9.39
N ASP A 101 -22.66 -20.12 -10.41
CA ASP A 101 -21.65 -20.73 -11.28
C ASP A 101 -20.89 -19.72 -12.15
N ASN A 102 -21.54 -18.62 -12.50
CA ASN A 102 -20.99 -17.57 -13.37
C ASN A 102 -20.40 -16.38 -12.61
N GLU A 103 -20.68 -16.26 -11.31
CA GLU A 103 -20.16 -15.18 -10.48
C GLU A 103 -18.68 -15.40 -10.16
N LYS A 104 -17.88 -14.35 -10.43
CA LYS A 104 -16.43 -14.38 -10.26
C LYS A 104 -15.98 -13.85 -8.91
N ASP A 105 -16.76 -12.97 -8.32
CA ASP A 105 -16.47 -12.46 -6.98
C ASP A 105 -16.85 -13.51 -5.92
N GLY A 106 -15.85 -14.02 -5.22
CA GLY A 106 -16.04 -15.04 -4.19
C GLY A 106 -16.92 -14.54 -3.02
N PHE A 107 -16.90 -13.23 -2.74
CA PHE A 107 -17.71 -12.64 -1.68
C PHE A 107 -19.21 -12.67 -2.05
N ALA A 108 -19.58 -12.13 -3.22
CA ALA A 108 -20.94 -12.22 -3.73
C ALA A 108 -21.41 -13.67 -3.93
N LYS A 109 -20.55 -14.54 -4.47
CA LYS A 109 -20.85 -15.96 -4.66
C LYS A 109 -21.23 -16.65 -3.35
N LYS A 110 -20.49 -16.39 -2.27
CA LYS A 110 -20.78 -16.94 -0.95
C LYS A 110 -22.13 -16.45 -0.40
N GLY A 111 -22.45 -15.16 -0.55
CA GLY A 111 -23.75 -14.61 -0.16
C GLY A 111 -24.91 -15.28 -0.89
N LEU A 112 -24.80 -15.41 -2.22
CA LEU A 112 -25.78 -16.11 -3.04
C LEU A 112 -25.93 -17.59 -2.64
N GLN A 113 -24.83 -18.28 -2.35
CA GLN A 113 -24.86 -19.67 -1.88
C GLN A 113 -25.65 -19.82 -0.58
N LEU A 114 -25.36 -18.98 0.42
CA LEU A 114 -26.05 -19.02 1.72
C LEU A 114 -27.56 -18.73 1.58
N LEU A 115 -27.92 -17.86 0.63
CA LEU A 115 -29.31 -17.54 0.29
C LEU A 115 -30.03 -18.74 -0.33
N VAL A 116 -29.39 -19.43 -1.29
CA VAL A 116 -29.94 -20.65 -1.94
C VAL A 116 -30.07 -21.80 -0.94
N ASP A 117 -29.11 -21.94 -0.03
CA ASP A 117 -29.12 -22.94 1.04
C ASP A 117 -30.24 -22.70 2.08
N GLY A 118 -30.95 -21.58 2.00
CA GLY A 118 -32.12 -21.26 2.84
C GLY A 118 -31.78 -20.75 4.24
N ASN A 119 -30.59 -20.16 4.42
CA ASN A 119 -30.22 -19.55 5.69
C ASN A 119 -31.07 -18.30 5.98
N GLU A 120 -31.28 -18.00 7.26
CA GLU A 120 -32.00 -16.79 7.67
C GLU A 120 -31.19 -15.52 7.32
N PRO A 121 -31.86 -14.41 6.93
CA PRO A 121 -31.17 -13.19 6.51
C PRO A 121 -30.16 -12.63 7.53
N GLU A 122 -30.45 -12.72 8.82
CA GLU A 122 -29.55 -12.30 9.90
C GLU A 122 -28.25 -13.12 9.91
N VAL A 123 -28.35 -14.45 9.74
CA VAL A 123 -27.18 -15.34 9.68
C VAL A 123 -26.32 -15.06 8.46
N ILE A 124 -26.94 -14.77 7.30
CA ILE A 124 -26.22 -14.41 6.07
C ILE A 124 -25.46 -13.10 6.29
N ARG A 125 -26.15 -12.08 6.81
CA ARG A 125 -25.57 -10.77 7.11
C ARG A 125 -24.38 -10.90 8.07
N ASP A 126 -24.57 -11.55 9.21
CA ASP A 126 -23.52 -11.76 10.21
C ASP A 126 -22.28 -12.45 9.60
N CYS A 127 -22.50 -13.47 8.78
CA CYS A 127 -21.41 -14.21 8.14
C CYS A 127 -20.60 -13.32 7.18
N LEU A 128 -21.29 -12.52 6.35
CA LEU A 128 -20.66 -11.64 5.38
C LEU A 128 -20.02 -10.42 6.04
N GLU A 129 -20.61 -9.87 7.10
CA GLU A 129 -20.04 -8.77 7.89
C GLU A 129 -18.75 -9.20 8.58
N VAL A 130 -18.71 -10.39 9.18
CA VAL A 130 -17.48 -10.94 9.78
C VAL A 130 -16.38 -11.11 8.73
N GLU A 131 -16.72 -11.59 7.55
CA GLU A 131 -15.75 -11.74 6.46
C GLU A 131 -15.24 -10.39 5.94
N LEU A 132 -16.15 -9.42 5.75
CA LEU A 132 -15.81 -8.05 5.37
C LEU A 132 -14.87 -7.42 6.39
N ALA A 133 -15.24 -7.42 7.67
CA ALA A 133 -14.45 -6.83 8.75
C ALA A 133 -13.07 -7.49 8.88
N THR A 134 -13.00 -8.82 8.76
CA THR A 134 -11.73 -9.56 8.81
C THR A 134 -10.82 -9.18 7.63
N LYS A 135 -11.39 -9.08 6.42
CA LYS A 135 -10.65 -8.72 5.22
C LYS A 135 -10.14 -7.29 5.27
N GLU A 136 -11.02 -6.35 5.63
CA GLU A 136 -10.69 -4.94 5.79
C GLU A 136 -9.61 -4.76 6.84
N HIS A 137 -9.75 -5.39 8.01
CA HIS A 137 -8.74 -5.30 9.06
C HIS A 137 -7.38 -5.80 8.56
N LEU A 138 -7.32 -6.94 7.87
CA LEU A 138 -6.07 -7.45 7.31
C LEU A 138 -5.43 -6.48 6.31
N ASP A 139 -6.23 -5.93 5.39
CA ASP A 139 -5.72 -5.01 4.37
C ASP A 139 -5.31 -3.66 4.98
N MET A 140 -6.03 -3.18 5.98
CA MET A 140 -5.66 -1.96 6.72
C MET A 140 -4.35 -2.15 7.47
N GLN A 141 -4.13 -3.31 8.10
CA GLN A 141 -2.83 -3.64 8.71
C GLN A 141 -1.72 -3.72 7.66
N ALA A 142 -2.02 -4.26 6.48
CA ALA A 142 -1.09 -4.30 5.36
C ALA A 142 -0.73 -2.90 4.82
N ALA A 143 -1.68 -1.95 4.80
CA ALA A 143 -1.40 -0.56 4.45
C ALA A 143 -0.53 0.14 5.53
N LYS A 144 -0.73 -0.18 6.81
CA LYS A 144 0.10 0.33 7.92
C LYS A 144 1.58 -0.06 7.81
N VAL A 145 1.92 -1.12 7.09
CA VAL A 145 3.32 -1.47 6.79
C VAL A 145 4.02 -0.29 6.11
N PHE A 146 3.38 0.36 5.15
CA PHE A 146 3.94 1.51 4.46
C PHE A 146 3.92 2.79 5.31
N ASP A 147 2.92 2.98 6.18
CA ASP A 147 2.95 4.07 7.16
C ASP A 147 4.20 3.94 8.07
N ALA A 148 4.47 2.73 8.55
CA ALA A 148 5.63 2.45 9.38
C ALA A 148 6.94 2.66 8.63
N MET A 149 7.05 2.15 7.39
CA MET A 149 8.23 2.43 6.55
C MET A 149 8.42 3.94 6.37
N GLY A 150 7.34 4.70 6.17
CA GLY A 150 7.35 6.15 6.09
C GLY A 150 7.77 6.83 7.39
N GLY A 151 7.35 6.32 8.54
CA GLY A 151 7.75 6.85 9.85
C GLY A 151 9.20 6.53 10.23
N TYR A 152 9.70 5.35 9.87
CA TYR A 152 11.07 4.94 10.20
C TYR A 152 12.11 5.51 9.22
N SER A 153 11.80 5.68 7.94
CA SER A 153 12.80 6.12 6.95
C SER A 153 13.55 7.41 7.33
N PRO A 154 12.89 8.49 7.80
CA PRO A 154 13.58 9.72 8.17
C PRO A 154 14.45 9.55 9.41
N THR A 155 13.99 8.79 10.40
CA THR A 155 14.73 8.56 11.64
C THR A 155 15.94 7.68 11.43
N ILE A 156 15.84 6.65 10.58
CA ILE A 156 16.99 5.86 10.12
C ILE A 156 17.95 6.75 9.29
N GLY A 157 17.42 7.68 8.48
CA GLY A 157 18.23 8.69 7.79
C GLY A 157 19.08 9.54 8.74
N ILE A 158 18.50 9.99 9.86
CA ILE A 158 19.23 10.71 10.91
C ILE A 158 20.32 9.80 11.53
N ILE A 159 20.04 8.52 11.79
CA ILE A 159 21.06 7.57 12.26
C ILE A 159 22.20 7.45 11.24
N GLY A 160 21.89 7.34 9.95
CA GLY A 160 22.87 7.34 8.88
C GLY A 160 23.71 8.62 8.84
N ALA A 161 23.09 9.77 9.12
CA ALA A 161 23.80 11.05 9.25
C ALA A 161 24.80 11.04 10.41
N VAL A 162 24.40 10.52 11.58
CA VAL A 162 25.28 10.38 12.74
C VAL A 162 26.44 9.43 12.43
N ILE A 163 26.19 8.29 11.78
CA ILE A 163 27.24 7.34 11.37
C ILE A 163 28.24 8.01 10.42
N GLY A 164 27.75 8.77 9.43
CA GLY A 164 28.60 9.53 8.52
C GLY A 164 29.48 10.55 9.25
N LEU A 165 28.91 11.30 10.20
CA LEU A 165 29.66 12.24 11.04
C LEU A 165 30.71 11.56 11.92
N ILE A 166 30.42 10.38 12.49
CA ILE A 166 31.41 9.59 13.24
C ILE A 166 32.62 9.26 12.35
N HIS A 167 32.37 8.88 11.09
CA HIS A 167 33.45 8.59 10.14
C HIS A 167 34.31 9.82 9.83
N VAL A 168 33.69 11.00 9.72
CA VAL A 168 34.40 12.28 9.54
C VAL A 168 35.28 12.56 10.75
N MET A 169 34.75 12.40 11.97
CA MET A 169 35.50 12.65 13.21
C MET A 169 36.70 11.70 13.38
N GLN A 170 36.58 10.45 12.92
CA GLN A 170 37.69 9.48 12.95
C GLN A 170 38.83 9.83 11.98
N ASN A 171 38.56 10.63 10.94
CA ASN A 171 39.50 10.93 9.87
C ASN A 171 39.88 12.41 9.80
N LEU A 172 39.74 13.17 10.90
CA LEU A 172 40.06 14.60 10.98
C LEU A 172 41.47 14.98 10.49
N ALA A 173 42.43 14.08 10.66
CA ALA A 173 43.80 14.29 10.19
C ALA A 173 44.00 14.09 8.67
N LYS A 174 42.98 13.63 7.95
CA LYS A 174 43.02 13.29 6.51
C LYS A 174 41.88 14.00 5.76
N PRO A 175 42.10 15.24 5.27
CA PRO A 175 41.08 16.05 4.60
C PRO A 175 40.39 15.34 3.42
N GLU A 176 41.13 14.51 2.71
CA GLU A 176 40.67 13.71 1.56
C GLU A 176 39.52 12.75 1.91
N LEU A 177 39.47 12.24 3.15
CA LEU A 177 38.45 11.29 3.60
C LEU A 177 37.21 11.97 4.19
N LEU A 178 37.31 13.24 4.57
CA LEU A 178 36.21 13.99 5.19
C LEU A 178 35.02 14.15 4.23
N GLY A 179 35.30 14.41 2.95
CA GLY A 179 34.25 14.61 1.93
C GLY A 179 33.31 13.41 1.81
N SER A 180 33.85 12.19 1.85
CA SER A 180 33.06 10.95 1.72
C SER A 180 32.10 10.71 2.90
N GLY A 181 32.56 10.99 4.13
CA GLY A 181 31.74 10.83 5.34
C GLY A 181 30.63 11.88 5.43
N ILE A 182 30.94 13.13 5.07
CA ILE A 182 29.97 14.23 5.02
C ILE A 182 28.91 13.94 3.94
N ALA A 183 29.33 13.53 2.75
CA ALA A 183 28.41 13.18 1.66
C ALA A 183 27.47 12.04 2.07
N THR A 184 28.00 10.98 2.70
CA THR A 184 27.18 9.86 3.21
C THR A 184 26.12 10.35 4.20
N ALA A 185 26.47 11.28 5.09
CA ALA A 185 25.56 11.78 6.10
C ALA A 185 24.37 12.57 5.51
N PHE A 186 24.65 13.47 4.55
CA PHE A 186 23.60 14.24 3.89
C PHE A 186 22.74 13.38 2.97
N VAL A 187 23.36 12.49 2.19
CA VAL A 187 22.61 11.59 1.28
C VAL A 187 21.70 10.64 2.07
N ALA A 188 22.13 10.14 3.23
CA ALA A 188 21.27 9.34 4.12
C ALA A 188 20.01 10.11 4.57
N THR A 189 20.15 11.40 4.86
CA THR A 189 19.01 12.25 5.24
C THR A 189 18.07 12.47 4.06
N ILE A 190 18.61 12.74 2.87
CA ILE A 190 17.83 12.89 1.63
C ILE A 190 17.05 11.60 1.32
N TYR A 191 17.70 10.44 1.42
CA TYR A 191 17.04 9.15 1.20
C TYR A 191 15.95 8.90 2.24
N GLY A 192 16.21 9.16 3.52
CA GLY A 192 15.24 8.95 4.58
C GLY A 192 13.97 9.77 4.38
N VAL A 193 14.12 11.10 4.23
CA VAL A 193 13.00 12.02 4.05
C VAL A 193 12.33 11.84 2.69
N GLY A 194 13.11 11.60 1.64
CA GLY A 194 12.62 11.39 0.27
C GLY A 194 11.78 10.12 0.16
N LEU A 195 12.28 8.98 0.63
CA LEU A 195 11.54 7.71 0.59
C LEU A 195 10.26 7.78 1.43
N ALA A 196 10.31 8.43 2.59
CA ALA A 196 9.13 8.61 3.44
C ALA A 196 8.01 9.37 2.73
N ASN A 197 8.32 10.57 2.21
CA ASN A 197 7.31 11.51 1.74
C ASN A 197 6.94 11.35 0.28
N LEU A 198 7.84 10.84 -0.56
CA LEU A 198 7.57 10.64 -2.00
C LEU A 198 7.07 9.23 -2.33
N LEU A 199 7.32 8.26 -1.46
CA LEU A 199 6.99 6.86 -1.70
C LEU A 199 6.07 6.29 -0.61
N PHE A 200 6.58 6.05 0.59
CA PHE A 200 5.89 5.19 1.56
C PHE A 200 4.57 5.78 2.09
N ILE A 201 4.57 7.05 2.52
CA ILE A 201 3.36 7.69 3.07
C ILE A 201 2.27 7.85 1.98
N PRO A 202 2.57 8.35 0.76
CA PRO A 202 1.58 8.39 -0.31
C PRO A 202 1.03 7.01 -0.67
N ILE A 203 1.88 5.98 -0.73
CA ILE A 203 1.49 4.59 -0.97
C ILE A 203 0.49 4.14 0.09
N ALA A 204 0.81 4.33 1.38
CA ALA A 204 -0.04 3.90 2.48
C ALA A 204 -1.43 4.54 2.40
N ASN A 205 -1.49 5.85 2.18
CA ASN A 205 -2.76 6.59 2.10
C ASN A 205 -3.59 6.19 0.88
N LYS A 206 -2.93 5.91 -0.25
CA LYS A 206 -3.62 5.44 -1.45
C LYS A 206 -4.19 4.04 -1.28
N LEU A 207 -3.44 3.14 -0.63
CA LEU A 207 -3.94 1.81 -0.29
C LEU A 207 -5.17 1.87 0.62
N LYS A 208 -5.14 2.70 1.69
CA LYS A 208 -6.31 2.92 2.56
C LYS A 208 -7.54 3.38 1.77
N ALA A 209 -7.36 4.28 0.80
CA ALA A 209 -8.45 4.73 -0.05
C ALA A 209 -9.02 3.61 -0.95
N HIS A 210 -8.16 2.72 -1.47
CA HIS A 210 -8.61 1.54 -2.23
C HIS A 210 -9.36 0.54 -1.34
N ILE A 211 -8.83 0.28 -0.14
CA ILE A 211 -9.45 -0.63 0.83
C ILE A 211 -10.84 -0.13 1.21
N PHE A 212 -10.96 1.17 1.52
CA PHE A 212 -12.25 1.79 1.84
C PHE A 212 -13.28 1.61 0.71
N ARG A 213 -12.88 1.84 -0.54
CA ARG A 213 -13.78 1.62 -1.70
C ARG A 213 -14.17 0.15 -1.87
N ALA A 214 -13.24 -0.78 -1.63
CA ALA A 214 -13.51 -2.21 -1.70
C ALA A 214 -14.49 -2.64 -0.60
N SER A 215 -14.33 -2.13 0.63
CA SER A 215 -15.26 -2.36 1.73
C SER A 215 -16.66 -1.84 1.41
N GLN A 216 -16.79 -0.60 0.92
CA GLN A 216 -18.08 -0.04 0.50
C GLN A 216 -18.77 -0.86 -0.60
N ALA A 217 -18.01 -1.36 -1.57
CA ALA A 217 -18.55 -2.20 -2.63
C ALA A 217 -19.09 -3.56 -2.09
N ARG A 218 -18.46 -4.11 -1.05
CA ARG A 218 -18.91 -5.34 -0.38
C ARG A 218 -20.09 -5.09 0.54
N GLU A 219 -20.09 -3.99 1.27
CA GLU A 219 -21.23 -3.55 2.09
C GLU A 219 -22.50 -3.40 1.25
N MET A 220 -22.38 -2.85 0.04
CA MET A 220 -23.48 -2.81 -0.93
C MET A 220 -24.02 -4.19 -1.33
N VAL A 221 -23.17 -5.22 -1.36
CA VAL A 221 -23.59 -6.61 -1.62
C VAL A 221 -24.27 -7.24 -0.41
N ILE A 222 -23.89 -6.84 0.82
CA ILE A 222 -24.57 -7.30 2.04
C ILE A 222 -25.98 -6.73 2.12
N GLU A 223 -26.15 -5.45 1.79
CA GLU A 223 -27.46 -4.77 1.86
C GLU A 223 -28.40 -5.08 0.68
N GLY A 224 -27.86 -5.53 -0.44
CA GLY A 224 -28.59 -5.74 -1.70
C GLY A 224 -29.13 -7.14 -1.87
#